data_AF-A0A815SVV9-F1
#
_entry.id   AF-A0A815SVV9-F1
#
_cell.length_a   1.000
_cell.length_b   1.000
_cell.length_c   1.000
_cell.angle_alpha   90.00
_cell.angle_beta   90.00
_cell.angle_gamma   90.00
#
_symmetry.space_group_name_H-M   'P 1'
#
loop_
_entity.id
_entity.type
_entity.pdbx_description
1 polymer ?
#
loop_
_entity_poly.entity_id
_entity_poly.type
_entity_poly.pdbx_seq_one_letter_code
_entity_poly.pdbx_strand_id
1 'polypeptide(L)'
;DNRRRIEVKLSKIKSFTHFQIEQAEKSADRYLTQLDKTRDLSRIFCHIDMDAFYASIDMRENPALQHVPMAVGGEGMLSTSNYLARQFGVRAAMPGSIERQLCPNLVIVPCDFNKYRIDSSKVMYE
;
A
#
# COMPACT_ATOMS: atom_id res chain seq x y z
N ASP A 1 -5.75 -10.26 19.24
CA ASP A 1 -6.95 -10.44 18.39
C ASP A 1 -7.62 -9.09 18.15
N ASN A 2 -7.93 -8.77 16.89
CA ASN A 2 -8.53 -7.50 16.49
C ASN A 2 -10.00 -7.40 16.90
N ARG A 3 -10.74 -8.50 16.94
CA ARG A 3 -12.16 -8.51 17.34
C ARG A 3 -12.33 -8.02 18.77
N ARG A 4 -11.55 -8.59 19.70
CA ARG A 4 -11.52 -8.14 21.10
C ARG A 4 -11.18 -6.66 21.25
N ARG A 5 -10.24 -6.12 20.47
CA ARG A 5 -9.90 -4.68 20.51
C ARG A 5 -11.06 -3.80 20.05
N ILE A 6 -11.80 -4.24 19.03
CA ILE A 6 -12.99 -3.54 18.53
C ILE A 6 -14.08 -3.56 19.61
N GLU A 7 -14.36 -4.70 20.22
CA GLU A 7 -15.35 -4.84 21.28
C GLU A 7 -15.07 -3.91 22.47
N VAL A 8 -13.81 -3.85 22.92
CA VAL A 8 -13.38 -2.93 23.99
C VAL A 8 -13.60 -1.47 23.60
N LYS A 9 -13.34 -1.09 22.35
CA LYS A 9 -13.61 0.28 21.89
C LYS A 9 -15.10 0.56 21.81
N LEU A 10 -15.90 -0.38 21.34
CA LEU A 10 -17.36 -0.24 21.25
C LEU A 10 -18.01 -0.13 22.63
N SER A 11 -17.58 -0.92 23.61
CA SER A 11 -18.08 -0.80 24.98
C SER A 11 -17.69 0.55 25.59
N LYS A 12 -16.46 1.01 25.35
CA LYS A 12 -16.01 2.35 25.76
C LYS A 12 -16.84 3.46 25.12
N ILE A 13 -17.13 3.37 23.81
CA ILE A 13 -17.98 4.33 23.11
C ILE A 13 -19.38 4.38 23.74
N LYS A 14 -19.99 3.22 23.99
CA LYS A 14 -21.31 3.12 24.63
C LYS A 14 -21.35 3.67 26.06
N SER A 15 -20.20 3.74 26.74
CA SER A 15 -20.12 4.23 28.11
C SER A 15 -20.10 5.75 28.23
N PHE A 16 -19.89 6.49 27.14
CA PHE A 16 -19.86 7.94 27.17
C PHE A 16 -21.27 8.53 27.28
N THR A 17 -21.41 9.53 28.13
CA THR A 17 -22.66 10.31 28.23
C THR A 17 -22.74 11.33 27.10
N HIS A 18 -23.97 11.77 26.79
CA HIS A 18 -24.18 12.85 25.82
C HIS A 18 -23.36 14.11 26.18
N PHE A 19 -23.32 14.47 27.46
CA PHE A 19 -22.54 15.62 27.93
C PHE A 19 -21.03 15.45 27.69
N GLN A 20 -20.46 14.25 27.94
CA GLN A 20 -19.05 13.98 27.68
C GLN A 20 -18.72 14.09 26.19
N ILE A 21 -19.61 13.60 25.33
CA ILE A 21 -19.48 13.71 23.88
C ILE A 21 -19.51 15.18 23.45
N GLU A 22 -20.50 15.94 23.91
CA GLU A 22 -20.63 17.36 23.58
C GLU A 22 -19.41 18.19 24.02
N GLN A 23 -18.84 17.89 25.20
CA GLN A 23 -17.60 18.55 25.66
C GLN A 23 -16.40 18.17 24.79
N ALA A 24 -16.29 16.91 24.38
CA ALA A 24 -15.23 16.44 23.49
C ALA A 24 -15.34 17.09 22.10
N GLU A 25 -16.55 17.21 21.54
CA GLU A 25 -16.83 17.90 20.28
C GLU A 25 -16.41 19.36 20.35
N LYS A 26 -16.83 20.10 21.38
CA LYS A 26 -16.40 21.50 21.59
C LYS A 26 -14.89 21.63 21.68
N SER A 27 -14.21 20.65 22.29
CA SER A 27 -12.75 20.65 22.35
C SER A 27 -12.10 20.36 20.99
N ALA A 28 -12.67 19.45 20.21
CA ALA A 28 -12.20 19.14 18.87
C ALA A 28 -12.39 20.34 17.93
N ASP A 29 -13.54 21.01 17.97
CA ASP A 29 -13.84 22.17 17.13
C ASP A 29 -12.87 23.34 17.40
N ARG A 30 -12.52 23.58 18.66
CA ARG A 30 -11.51 24.57 19.03
C ARG A 30 -10.15 24.24 18.41
N TYR A 31 -9.76 22.97 18.42
CA TYR A 31 -8.51 22.50 17.84
C TYR A 31 -8.53 22.61 16.30
N LEU A 32 -9.62 22.21 15.65
CA LEU A 32 -9.80 22.35 14.20
C LEU A 32 -9.72 23.82 13.77
N THR A 33 -10.39 24.72 14.50
CA THR A 33 -10.32 26.17 14.26
C THR A 33 -8.88 26.69 14.36
N GLN A 34 -8.07 26.14 15.27
CA GLN A 34 -6.66 26.50 15.39
C GLN A 34 -5.84 25.99 14.19
N LEU A 35 -6.06 24.75 13.76
CA LEU A 35 -5.38 24.18 12.59
C LEU A 35 -5.70 24.95 11.31
N ASP A 36 -6.96 25.31 11.10
CA ASP A 36 -7.41 26.04 9.91
C ASP A 36 -6.78 27.43 9.81
N LYS A 37 -6.58 28.12 10.95
CA LYS A 37 -5.85 29.40 10.98
C LYS A 37 -4.40 29.29 10.51
N THR A 38 -3.80 28.12 10.64
CA THR A 38 -2.40 27.84 10.26
C THR A 38 -2.28 27.11 8.93
N ARG A 39 -3.39 26.89 8.21
CA ARG A 39 -3.38 26.16 6.94
C ARG A 39 -2.61 26.95 5.89
N ASP A 40 -1.49 26.40 5.44
CA ASP A 40 -0.66 26.95 4.37
C ASP A 40 -1.01 26.29 3.03
N LEU A 41 -1.57 27.07 2.10
CA LEU A 41 -1.90 26.65 0.72
C LEU A 41 -0.91 27.20 -0.31
N SER A 42 0.18 27.84 0.12
CA SER A 42 1.17 28.43 -0.79
C SER A 42 2.07 27.41 -1.48
N ARG A 43 2.08 26.16 -0.98
CA ARG A 43 2.95 25.08 -1.46
C ARG A 43 2.17 24.14 -2.37
N ILE A 44 2.81 23.74 -3.46
CA ILE A 44 2.37 22.62 -4.29
C ILE A 44 3.20 21.41 -3.87
N PHE A 45 2.52 20.37 -3.40
CA PHE A 45 3.13 19.08 -3.08
C PHE A 45 2.87 18.11 -4.22
N CYS A 46 3.93 17.47 -4.71
CA CYS A 46 3.84 16.40 -5.68
C CYS A 46 4.26 15.09 -5.00
N HIS A 47 3.42 14.06 -5.12
CA HIS A 47 3.75 12.71 -4.72
C HIS A 47 3.87 11.85 -5.98
N ILE A 48 5.02 11.22 -6.15
CA ILE A 48 5.32 10.36 -7.30
C ILE A 48 5.43 8.93 -6.76
N ASP A 49 4.65 8.02 -7.34
CA ASP A 49 4.66 6.59 -7.05
C ASP A 49 4.90 5.84 -8.37
N MET A 50 5.82 4.87 -8.35
CA MET A 50 6.23 4.14 -9.53
C MET A 50 5.33 2.93 -9.75
N ASP A 51 4.70 2.89 -10.93
CA ASP A 51 3.79 1.83 -11.33
C ASP A 51 4.41 0.43 -11.28
N ALA A 52 3.92 -0.39 -10.34
CA ALA A 52 4.35 -1.77 -10.13
C ALA A 52 5.89 -1.91 -10.13
N PHE A 53 6.60 -0.99 -9.49
CA PHE A 53 8.03 -0.71 -9.65
C PHE A 53 8.95 -1.90 -9.94
N TYR A 54 9.02 -2.92 -9.08
CA TYR A 54 9.93 -4.06 -9.34
C TYR A 54 9.50 -4.87 -10.56
N ALA A 55 8.20 -5.14 -10.70
CA ALA A 55 7.67 -5.84 -11.86
C ALA A 55 7.88 -5.07 -13.16
N SER A 56 7.74 -3.73 -13.15
CA SER A 56 7.97 -2.91 -14.35
C SER A 56 9.44 -2.92 -14.78
N ILE A 57 10.39 -2.92 -13.83
CA ILE A 57 11.81 -3.10 -14.13
C ILE A 57 12.06 -4.49 -14.71
N ASP A 58 11.55 -5.56 -14.09
CA ASP A 58 11.72 -6.93 -14.59
C ASP A 58 11.11 -7.11 -15.99
N MET A 59 9.95 -6.51 -16.26
CA MET A 59 9.30 -6.50 -17.58
C MET A 59 10.05 -5.69 -18.64
N ARG A 60 10.82 -4.67 -18.23
CA ARG A 60 11.68 -3.91 -19.15
C ARG A 60 12.88 -4.74 -19.58
N GLU A 61 13.54 -5.42 -18.64
CA GLU A 61 14.73 -6.25 -18.91
C GLU A 61 14.37 -7.55 -19.64
N ASN A 62 13.18 -8.09 -19.40
CA ASN A 62 12.66 -9.26 -20.10
C ASN A 62 11.26 -8.96 -20.68
N PRO A 63 11.18 -8.48 -21.94
CA PRO A 63 9.91 -8.10 -22.57
C PRO A 63 8.87 -9.22 -22.64
N ALA A 64 9.26 -10.50 -22.61
CA ALA A 64 8.31 -11.61 -22.59
C ALA A 64 7.39 -11.58 -21.34
N LEU A 65 7.86 -10.99 -20.24
CA LEU A 65 7.09 -10.84 -18.99
C LEU A 65 5.93 -9.84 -19.11
N GLN A 66 5.92 -8.97 -20.13
CA GLN A 66 4.86 -7.98 -20.34
C GLN A 66 3.54 -8.63 -20.75
N HIS A 67 3.58 -9.83 -21.31
CA HIS A 67 2.42 -10.51 -21.89
C HIS A 67 1.89 -11.65 -21.03
N VAL A 68 2.45 -11.84 -19.83
CA VAL A 68 2.05 -12.92 -18.92
C VAL A 68 1.80 -12.37 -17.51
N PRO A 69 0.93 -13.01 -16.71
CA PRO A 69 0.82 -12.73 -15.29
C PRO A 69 2.15 -13.00 -14.59
N MET A 70 2.74 -11.97 -13.97
CA MET A 70 3.99 -12.14 -13.24
C MET A 70 4.02 -11.39 -11.91
N ALA A 71 4.83 -11.89 -10.98
CA ALA A 71 5.10 -11.29 -9.69
C ALA A 71 6.57 -11.36 -9.32
N VAL A 72 7.01 -10.41 -8.50
CA VAL A 72 8.37 -10.36 -7.94
C VAL A 72 8.32 -10.81 -6.49
N GLY A 73 9.19 -11.73 -6.09
CA GLY A 73 9.26 -12.25 -4.74
C GLY A 73 9.70 -13.71 -4.69
N GLY A 74 9.10 -14.48 -3.79
CA GLY A 74 9.29 -15.92 -3.72
C GLY A 74 8.05 -16.65 -3.21
N GLU A 75 8.12 -17.98 -3.14
CA GLU A 75 6.99 -18.82 -2.72
C GLU A 75 6.47 -18.47 -1.32
N GLY A 76 7.35 -17.98 -0.43
CA GLY A 76 6.96 -17.54 0.92
C GLY A 76 6.23 -16.20 0.96
N MET A 77 6.56 -15.27 0.06
CA MET A 77 5.96 -13.93 0.03
C MET A 77 6.26 -13.21 -1.29
N LEU A 78 5.25 -12.58 -1.88
CA LEU A 78 5.38 -11.68 -3.02
C LEU A 78 5.61 -10.24 -2.56
N SER A 79 6.55 -9.55 -3.22
CA SER A 79 6.81 -8.12 -3.03
C SER A 79 5.87 -7.25 -3.87
N THR A 80 5.62 -7.63 -5.13
CA THR A 80 4.66 -6.94 -6.02
C THR A 80 4.26 -7.85 -7.18
N SER A 81 3.27 -7.43 -7.95
CA SER A 81 2.78 -8.10 -9.15
C SER A 81 2.50 -7.11 -10.27
N ASN A 82 2.64 -7.56 -11.52
CA ASN A 82 2.26 -6.75 -12.67
C ASN A 82 0.72 -6.63 -12.75
N TYR A 83 0.24 -5.65 -13.52
CA TYR A 83 -1.18 -5.38 -13.61
C TYR A 83 -1.98 -6.55 -14.20
N LEU A 84 -1.40 -7.39 -15.06
CA LEU A 84 -2.04 -8.63 -15.55
C LEU A 84 -2.31 -9.61 -14.41
N ALA A 85 -1.31 -9.92 -13.59
CA ALA A 85 -1.49 -10.79 -12.42
C ALA A 85 -2.49 -10.21 -11.42
N ARG A 86 -2.55 -8.87 -11.29
CA ARG A 86 -3.52 -8.22 -10.41
C ARG A 86 -4.98 -8.48 -10.80
N GLN A 87 -5.28 -8.77 -12.06
CA GLN A 87 -6.65 -9.11 -12.49
C GLN A 87 -7.13 -10.44 -11.88
N PHE A 88 -6.20 -11.34 -11.55
CA PHE A 88 -6.47 -12.63 -10.90
C PHE A 88 -6.50 -12.55 -9.38
N GLY A 89 -6.33 -11.36 -8.80
CA GLY A 89 -6.25 -11.18 -7.35
C GLY A 89 -4.83 -11.24 -6.79
N VAL A 90 -3.80 -11.44 -7.64
CA VAL A 90 -2.41 -11.51 -7.16
C VAL A 90 -1.92 -10.17 -6.64
N ARG A 91 -1.47 -10.11 -5.38
CA ARG A 91 -1.06 -8.86 -4.71
C ARG A 91 0.24 -9.02 -3.92
N ALA A 92 0.82 -7.87 -3.56
CA ALA A 92 1.92 -7.80 -2.61
C ALA A 92 1.49 -8.31 -1.22
N ALA A 93 2.47 -8.75 -0.42
CA ALA A 93 2.26 -9.26 0.94
C ALA A 93 1.36 -10.52 1.03
N MET A 94 1.27 -11.28 -0.07
CA MET A 94 0.64 -12.59 -0.12
C MET A 94 1.68 -13.69 -0.40
N PRO A 95 1.56 -14.89 0.20
CA PRO A 95 2.42 -16.02 -0.11
C PRO A 95 2.28 -16.45 -1.57
N GLY A 96 3.41 -16.64 -2.26
CA GLY A 96 3.43 -17.09 -3.66
C GLY A 96 2.72 -18.43 -3.87
N SER A 97 2.77 -19.32 -2.87
CA SER A 97 2.09 -20.62 -2.92
C SER A 97 0.57 -20.52 -3.01
N ILE A 98 -0.04 -19.53 -2.35
CA ILE A 98 -1.49 -19.26 -2.43
C ILE A 98 -1.81 -18.64 -3.78
N GLU A 99 -0.95 -17.75 -4.25
CA GLU A 99 -1.17 -16.97 -5.47
C GLU A 99 -1.12 -17.82 -6.74
N ARG A 100 -0.31 -18.89 -6.75
CA ARG A 100 -0.37 -19.89 -7.83
C ARG A 100 -1.71 -20.62 -7.92
N GLN A 101 -2.48 -20.69 -6.84
CA GLN A 101 -3.84 -21.25 -6.89
C GLN A 101 -4.81 -20.27 -7.56
N LEU A 102 -4.61 -18.96 -7.35
CA LEU A 102 -5.39 -17.90 -7.99
C LEU A 102 -5.01 -17.71 -9.47
N CYS A 103 -3.73 -17.90 -9.80
CA CYS A 103 -3.21 -17.79 -11.15
C CYS A 103 -2.21 -18.93 -11.43
N PRO A 104 -2.66 -20.08 -11.99
CA PRO A 104 -1.80 -21.24 -12.24
C PRO A 104 -0.62 -20.96 -13.17
N ASN A 105 -0.78 -19.99 -14.08
CA ASN A 105 0.25 -19.57 -15.03
C ASN A 105 1.13 -18.43 -14.50
N LEU A 106 1.10 -18.13 -13.19
CA LEU A 106 1.87 -17.06 -12.59
C LEU A 106 3.39 -17.32 -12.68
N VAL A 107 4.09 -16.38 -13.29
CA VAL A 107 5.56 -16.36 -13.31
C VAL A 107 6.06 -15.60 -12.08
N ILE A 108 6.80 -16.27 -11.21
CA ILE A 108 7.42 -15.64 -10.03
C ILE A 108 8.90 -15.40 -10.33
N VAL A 109 9.30 -14.13 -10.31
CA VAL A 109 10.67 -13.69 -10.53
C VAL A 109 11.32 -13.36 -9.17
N PRO A 110 12.51 -13.89 -8.85
CA PRO A 110 13.22 -13.54 -7.63
C PRO A 110 13.55 -12.04 -7.56
N CYS A 111 13.52 -11.46 -6.36
CA CYS A 111 13.89 -10.06 -6.17
C CYS A 111 15.37 -9.81 -6.51
N ASP A 112 15.64 -8.77 -7.32
CA ASP A 112 16.97 -8.20 -7.51
C ASP A 112 17.04 -6.76 -6.99
N PHE A 113 17.35 -6.62 -5.70
CA PHE A 113 17.42 -5.32 -5.05
C PHE A 113 18.55 -4.42 -5.56
N ASN A 114 19.61 -4.98 -6.14
CA ASN A 114 20.69 -4.16 -6.70
C ASN A 114 20.18 -3.40 -7.92
N LYS A 115 19.50 -4.12 -8.82
CA LYS A 115 18.85 -3.53 -9.99
C LYS A 115 17.82 -2.47 -9.60
N TYR A 116 16.93 -2.77 -8.64
CA TYR A 116 15.89 -1.82 -8.23
C TYR A 116 16.46 -0.54 -7.60
N ARG A 117 17.57 -0.64 -6.84
CA ARG A 117 18.25 0.54 -6.30
C ARG A 117 18.88 1.39 -7.39
N ILE A 118 19.46 0.78 -8.42
CA ILE A 118 20.04 1.51 -9.55
C ILE A 118 18.95 2.32 -10.26
N ASP A 119 17.81 1.70 -10.60
CA ASP A 119 16.70 2.41 -11.25
C ASP A 119 16.05 3.46 -10.34
N SER A 120 15.96 3.20 -9.03
CA SER A 120 15.51 4.22 -8.07
C SER A 120 16.44 5.43 -8.05
N SER A 121 17.76 5.24 -8.14
CA SER A 121 18.71 6.34 -8.20
C SER A 121 18.51 7.18 -9.46
N LYS A 122 18.20 6.56 -10.60
CA LYS A 122 17.89 7.30 -11.83
C LYS A 122 16.67 8.21 -11.64
N VAL A 123 15.58 7.69 -11.12
CA VAL A 123 14.36 8.49 -10.86
C VAL A 123 14.62 9.67 -9.91
N MET A 124 15.54 9.52 -8.96
CA MET A 124 15.82 10.55 -7.94
C MET A 124 16.81 11.62 -8.41
N TYR A 125 17.74 11.30 -9.32
CA TYR A 125 18.91 12.13 -9.61
C TYR A 125 19.17 12.39 -11.10
N GLU A 126 18.50 11.67 -12.01
CA GLU A 126 18.56 11.89 -13.46
C GLU A 126 17.26 12.55 -13.95
#